data_AF-G5JFY0-F1
#
_entry.id   AF-G5JFY0-F1
#
_cell.length_a   1.000
_cell.length_b   1.000
_cell.length_c   1.000
_cell.angle_alpha   90.00
_cell.angle_beta   90.00
_cell.angle_gamma   90.00
#
_symmetry.space_group_name_H-M   'P 1'
#
loop_
_entity.id
_entity.type
_entity.pdbx_description
1 polymer ?
#
loop_
_entity_poly.entity_id
_entity_poly.type
_entity_poly.pdbx_seq_one_letter_code
_entity_poly.pdbx_strand_id
1 'polypeptide(L)'
;MKSNEIRFPHLKLVLDIIGICASIGLLIILVLNIDYTFQDNGSSEFNITISGTSFIIFTCLLLISLLCACSSYILKRIKIKKT
;
A
#
# COMPACT_ATOMS: atom_id res chain seq x y z
N MET A 1 26.59 30.12 -11.90
CA MET A 1 26.65 28.66 -11.66
C MET A 1 25.92 28.38 -10.34
N LYS A 2 24.61 28.10 -10.38
CA LYS A 2 23.77 27.95 -9.17
C LYS A 2 23.39 26.47 -9.00
N SER A 3 24.18 25.84 -8.12
CA SER A 3 23.83 24.74 -7.21
C SER A 3 22.54 23.95 -7.52
N ASN A 4 22.72 22.80 -8.18
CA ASN A 4 22.04 21.51 -7.95
C ASN A 4 20.79 21.54 -7.04
N GLU A 5 19.71 22.18 -7.48
CA GLU A 5 18.38 21.92 -6.92
C GLU A 5 18.03 20.47 -7.20
N ILE A 6 17.73 19.75 -6.14
CA ILE A 6 17.52 18.31 -6.17
C ILE A 6 16.21 18.04 -6.92
N ARG A 7 16.43 17.55 -8.13
CA ARG A 7 15.53 17.44 -9.27
C ARG A 7 14.51 16.29 -9.18
N PHE A 8 13.99 15.96 -8.00
CA PHE A 8 13.04 14.83 -7.84
C PHE A 8 11.64 15.18 -7.28
N PRO A 9 10.99 16.30 -7.66
CA PRO A 9 9.59 16.53 -7.31
C PRO A 9 8.66 15.52 -8.01
N HIS A 10 8.94 15.17 -9.26
CA HIS A 10 8.15 14.20 -10.03
C HIS A 10 8.19 12.79 -9.47
N LEU A 11 9.36 12.35 -8.99
CA LEU A 11 9.52 11.00 -8.45
C LEU A 11 8.64 10.79 -7.22
N LYS A 12 8.50 11.83 -6.38
CA LYS A 12 7.65 11.79 -5.19
C LYS A 12 6.17 11.66 -5.56
N LEU A 13 5.70 12.40 -6.56
CA LEU A 13 4.31 12.36 -7.02
C LEU A 13 3.95 10.99 -7.62
N VAL A 14 4.82 10.44 -8.47
CA VAL A 14 4.61 9.11 -9.07
C VAL A 14 4.55 8.04 -8.00
N LEU A 15 5.43 8.11 -7.01
CA LEU A 15 5.44 7.15 -5.91
C LEU A 15 4.13 7.22 -5.10
N ASP A 16 3.67 8.42 -4.77
CA ASP A 16 2.43 8.63 -4.02
C ASP A 16 1.21 8.04 -4.75
N ILE A 17 1.11 8.27 -6.07
CA ILE A 17 0.04 7.71 -6.91
C ILE A 17 0.10 6.16 -6.92
N ILE A 18 1.30 5.57 -7.06
CA ILE A 18 1.47 4.11 -7.04
C ILE A 18 1.04 3.54 -5.68
N GLY A 19 1.43 4.20 -4.59
CA GLY A 19 1.04 3.80 -3.23
C GLY A 19 -0.48 3.85 -3.02
N ILE A 20 -1.14 4.91 -3.49
CA ILE A 20 -2.60 5.05 -3.42
C ILE A 20 -3.28 3.95 -4.24
N CYS A 21 -2.84 3.71 -5.48
CA CYS A 21 -3.37 2.63 -6.32
C CYS A 21 -3.19 1.25 -5.68
N ALA A 22 -2.02 0.98 -5.08
CA ALA A 22 -1.75 -0.28 -4.38
C ALA A 22 -2.65 -0.45 -3.15
N SER A 23 -2.86 0.62 -2.37
CA SER A 23 -3.75 0.62 -1.21
C SER A 23 -5.21 0.36 -1.60
N ILE A 24 -5.69 0.97 -2.68
CA ILE A 24 -7.04 0.74 -3.21
C ILE A 24 -7.18 -0.72 -3.66
N GLY A 25 -6.20 -1.25 -4.40
CA GLY A 25 -6.20 -2.66 -4.83
C GLY A 25 -6.23 -3.63 -3.64
N LEU A 26 -5.48 -3.32 -2.57
CA LEU A 26 -5.49 -4.11 -1.34
C LEU A 26 -6.88 -4.14 -0.69
N LEU A 27 -7.53 -2.99 -0.61
CA LEU A 27 -8.85 -2.84 0.01
C LEU A 27 -9.93 -3.60 -0.78
N ILE A 28 -9.89 -3.55 -2.12
CA ILE A 28 -10.81 -4.30 -2.98
C ILE A 28 -10.63 -5.81 -2.76
N ILE A 29 -9.40 -6.32 -2.78
CA ILE A 29 -9.14 -7.76 -2.55
C ILE A 29 -9.63 -8.16 -1.17
N LEU A 30 -9.39 -7.34 -0.15
CA LEU A 30 -9.85 -7.61 1.20
C LEU A 30 -11.38 -7.74 1.23
N VAL A 31 -12.12 -6.75 0.72
CA VAL A 31 -13.60 -6.77 0.71
C VAL A 31 -14.16 -7.96 -0.07
N LEU A 32 -13.54 -8.34 -1.18
CA LEU A 32 -13.98 -9.48 -2.00
C LEU A 32 -13.67 -10.85 -1.36
N ASN A 33 -12.72 -10.93 -0.44
CA ASN A 33 -12.32 -12.17 0.22
C ASN A 33 -12.76 -12.23 1.70
N ILE A 34 -13.47 -11.20 2.17
CA ILE A 34 -14.16 -11.21 3.46
C ILE A 34 -15.46 -11.98 3.27
N ASP A 35 -15.56 -13.13 3.92
CA ASP A 35 -16.81 -13.83 4.15
C ASP A 35 -17.32 -13.47 5.54
N TYR A 36 -18.58 -13.04 5.61
CA TYR A 36 -19.23 -12.72 6.86
C TYR A 36 -20.39 -13.69 7.06
N THR A 37 -20.17 -14.68 7.90
CA THR A 37 -21.20 -15.65 8.25
C THR A 37 -21.84 -15.24 9.57
N PHE A 38 -23.11 -14.84 9.50
CA PHE A 38 -23.97 -14.67 10.68
C PHE A 38 -24.59 -16.02 11.01
N GLN A 39 -24.30 -16.51 12.21
CA GLN A 39 -24.71 -17.82 12.66
C GLN A 39 -25.93 -17.63 13.59
N ASP A 40 -27.03 -18.36 13.35
CA ASP A 40 -28.35 -18.16 14.00
C ASP A 40 -28.35 -18.35 15.54
N ASN A 41 -27.27 -18.89 16.08
CA ASN A 41 -26.94 -18.98 17.50
C ASN A 41 -26.40 -17.67 18.12
N GLY A 42 -26.39 -16.57 17.36
CA GLY A 42 -25.95 -15.25 17.81
C GLY A 42 -24.43 -15.05 17.76
N SER A 43 -23.68 -16.03 17.24
CA SER A 43 -22.26 -15.86 16.92
C SER A 43 -22.09 -15.26 15.53
N SER A 44 -21.08 -14.40 15.42
CA SER A 44 -20.65 -13.84 14.14
C SER A 44 -19.24 -14.32 13.87
N GLU A 45 -19.03 -14.94 12.72
CA GLU A 45 -17.71 -15.36 12.27
C GLU A 45 -17.27 -14.46 11.12
N PHE A 46 -16.14 -13.78 11.34
CA PHE A 46 -15.47 -12.99 10.32
C PHE A 46 -14.34 -13.84 9.75
N ASN A 47 -14.50 -14.31 8.52
CA ASN A 47 -13.53 -15.20 7.90
C ASN A 47 -12.90 -14.56 6.66
N ILE A 48 -11.59 -14.37 6.66
CA ILE A 48 -10.85 -13.89 5.48
C ILE A 48 -10.21 -15.12 4.82
N THR A 49 -10.79 -15.56 3.72
CA THR A 49 -10.26 -16.72 2.97
C THR A 49 -9.60 -16.24 1.69
N ILE A 50 -8.31 -15.92 1.75
CA ILE A 50 -7.52 -15.55 0.57
C ILE A 50 -6.67 -16.75 0.17
N SER A 51 -7.08 -17.48 -0.86
CA SER A 51 -6.45 -18.74 -1.29
C SER A 51 -5.94 -18.68 -2.73
N GLY A 52 -4.86 -19.44 -3.02
CA GLY A 52 -4.31 -19.58 -4.37
C GLY A 52 -3.69 -18.29 -4.92
N THR A 53 -3.94 -17.98 -6.18
CA THR A 53 -3.33 -16.84 -6.89
C THR A 53 -3.66 -15.49 -6.27
N SER A 54 -4.84 -15.34 -5.65
CA SER A 54 -5.26 -14.12 -4.96
C SER A 54 -4.35 -13.78 -3.78
N PHE A 55 -3.82 -14.79 -3.08
CA PHE A 55 -2.89 -14.61 -1.95
C PHE A 55 -1.53 -14.07 -2.42
N ILE A 56 -1.05 -14.58 -3.55
CA ILE A 56 0.21 -14.14 -4.17
C ILE A 56 0.08 -12.67 -4.59
N ILE A 57 -1.02 -12.32 -5.27
CA ILE A 57 -1.28 -10.94 -5.71
C ILE A 57 -1.42 -9.98 -4.52
N PHE A 58 -2.16 -10.38 -3.47
CA PHE A 58 -2.31 -9.61 -2.24
C PHE A 58 -0.96 -9.33 -1.57
N THR A 59 -0.12 -10.36 -1.46
CA THR A 59 1.21 -10.24 -0.87
C THR A 59 2.13 -9.34 -1.69
N CYS A 60 2.11 -9.44 -3.01
CA CYS A 60 2.86 -8.54 -3.89
C CYS A 60 2.40 -7.08 -3.74
N LEU A 61 1.08 -6.83 -3.67
CA LEU A 61 0.52 -5.49 -3.46
C LEU A 61 0.95 -4.91 -2.12
N LEU A 62 0.94 -5.70 -1.04
CA LEU A 62 1.47 -5.28 0.26
C LEU A 62 2.94 -4.88 0.20
N LEU A 63 3.76 -5.69 -0.46
CA LEU A 63 5.20 -5.46 -0.56
C LEU A 63 5.51 -4.18 -1.35
N ILE A 64 4.80 -3.96 -2.46
CA ILE A 64 4.91 -2.72 -3.26
C ILE A 64 4.47 -1.50 -2.43
N SER A 65 3.36 -1.61 -1.71
CA SER A 65 2.86 -0.53 -0.84
C SER A 65 3.86 -0.19 0.28
N LEU A 66 4.50 -1.20 0.87
CA LEU A 66 5.52 -1.00 1.90
C LEU A 66 6.78 -0.32 1.33
N LEU A 67 7.27 -0.77 0.17
CA LEU A 67 8.41 -0.16 -0.51
C LEU A 67 8.13 1.30 -0.91
N CYS A 68 6.89 1.60 -1.32
CA CYS A 68 6.43 2.94 -1.60
C CYS A 68 6.46 3.82 -0.33
N ALA A 69 5.90 3.34 0.77
CA ALA A 69 5.91 4.07 2.04
C ALA A 69 7.34 4.32 2.55
N CYS A 70 8.21 3.30 2.52
CA CYS A 70 9.62 3.42 2.88
C CYS A 70 10.35 4.44 2.02
N SER A 71 10.18 4.39 0.69
CA SER A 71 10.82 5.32 -0.23
C SER A 71 10.32 6.76 -0.03
N SER A 72 9.02 6.96 0.21
CA SER A 72 8.46 8.29 0.56
C SER A 72 9.03 8.82 1.88
N TYR A 73 9.18 7.96 2.88
CA TYR A 73 9.76 8.31 4.18
C TYR A 73 11.24 8.69 4.07
N ILE A 74 12.04 7.88 3.38
CA ILE A 74 13.47 8.14 3.14
C ILE A 74 13.64 9.46 2.37
N LEU A 75 12.85 9.70 1.33
CA LEU A 75 12.90 10.93 0.55
C LEU A 75 12.56 12.16 1.40
N LYS A 76 11.60 12.02 2.34
CA LYS A 76 11.26 13.06 3.32
C LYS A 76 12.42 13.34 4.26
N ARG A 77 13.12 12.30 4.75
CA ARG A 77 14.30 12.42 5.64
C ARG A 77 15.51 13.05 4.94
N ILE A 78 15.73 12.74 3.65
CA ILE A 78 16.81 13.35 2.85
C ILE A 78 16.56 14.85 2.64
N LYS A 79 15.30 15.27 2.43
CA LYS A 79 14.94 16.69 2.35
C LYS A 79 15.18 17.43 3.67
N ILE A 80 14.87 16.81 4.81
CA ILE A 80 15.08 17.40 6.15
C ILE A 80 16.56 17.58 6.48
N LYS A 81 17.44 16.66 6.03
CA LYS A 81 18.89 16.73 6.31
C LYS A 81 19.63 17.80 5.47
N LYS A 82 18.97 18.42 4.50
CA LYS A 82 19.55 19.48 3.64
C LYS A 82 19.01 20.88 3.94
N THR A 83 18.17 21.02 4.97
CA THR A 83 17.78 22.32 5.56
C THR A 83 18.60 22.52 6.82
#